data_AF-A0A392URY6-F1
#
_entry.id   AF-A0A392URY6-F1
#
_cell.length_a   1.000
_cell.length_b   1.000
_cell.length_c   1.000
_cell.angle_alpha   90.00
_cell.angle_beta   90.00
_cell.angle_gamma   90.00
#
_symmetry.space_group_name_H-M   'P 1'
#
loop_
_entity.id
_entity.type
_entity.pdbx_description
1 polymer ?
#
loop_
_entity_poly.entity_id
_entity_poly.type
_entity_poly.pdbx_seq_one_letter_code
_entity_poly.pdbx_strand_id
1 'polypeptide(L)' 'AMGCTEENKITLGTYVLWEEANQWWKNAKLRMGAGGIAITWEMFKGEFLRKYFPADIKNKKVVEFMELKQGDMSVAEY' A
#
# COMPACT_ATOMS: atom_id res chain seq x y z
N ALA A 1 0.50 25.27 -6.19
CA ALA A 1 -0.03 24.07 -5.51
C ALA A 1 0.69 23.91 -4.17
N MET A 2 -0.01 23.88 -3.05
CA MET A 2 0.61 23.51 -1.77
C MET A 2 0.88 22.00 -1.83
N GLY A 3 2.15 21.63 -2.02
CA GLY A 3 2.55 20.22 -2.02
C GLY A 3 2.30 19.60 -0.65
N CYS A 4 1.71 18.41 -0.63
CA CYS A 4 1.59 17.61 0.57
C CYS A 4 3.00 17.21 1.05
N THR A 5 3.37 17.52 2.31
CA THR A 5 4.65 17.09 2.90
C THR A 5 4.70 15.56 3.03
N GLU A 6 5.91 15.00 3.13
CA GLU A 6 6.07 13.55 3.29
C GLU A 6 5.38 13.03 4.56
N GLU A 7 5.43 13.80 5.65
CA GLU A 7 4.72 13.47 6.88
C GLU A 7 3.19 13.47 6.70
N ASN A 8 2.67 14.41 5.91
CA ASN A 8 1.24 14.48 5.60
C ASN A 8 0.80 13.28 4.74
N LYS A 9 1.61 12.87 3.76
CA LYS A 9 1.34 11.67 2.94
C LYS A 9 1.26 10.41 3.79
N ILE A 10 2.21 10.23 4.70
CA ILE A 10 2.21 9.09 5.62
C ILE A 10 1.00 9.15 6.55
N THR A 11 0.69 10.32 7.10
CA THR A 11 -0.47 10.49 8.00
C THR A 11 -1.76 10.11 7.30
N LEU A 12 -1.97 10.60 6.07
CA LEU A 12 -3.16 10.27 5.27
C LEU A 12 -3.19 8.80 4.85
N GLY A 13 -2.07 8.24 4.38
CA GLY A 13 -1.99 6.84 3.97
C GLY A 13 -2.19 5.85 5.11
N THR A 14 -1.87 6.24 6.34
CA THR A 14 -1.99 5.38 7.53
C THR A 14 -3.33 5.55 8.25
N TYR A 15 -4.04 6.65 8.00
CA TYR A 15 -5.38 6.91 8.55
C TYR A 15 -6.40 5.85 8.16
N VAL A 16 -6.29 5.28 6.95
CA VAL A 16 -7.21 4.26 6.44
C VAL A 16 -6.83 2.84 6.86
N LEU A 17 -5.71 2.65 7.55
CA LEU A 17 -5.32 1.33 8.05
C LEU A 17 -6.19 0.97 9.24
N TRP A 18 -6.80 -0.20 9.19
CA TRP A 18 -7.70 -0.68 10.22
C TRP A 18 -7.20 -1.98 10.85
N GLU A 19 -7.61 -2.22 12.09
CA GLU A 19 -7.34 -3.46 12.84
C GLU A 19 -5.88 -3.95 12.74
N GLU A 20 -5.65 -5.13 12.12
CA GLU A 20 -4.32 -5.76 11.97
C GLU A 20 -3.34 -4.86 11.24
N ALA A 21 -3.80 -4.13 10.21
CA ALA A 21 -2.93 -3.25 9.43
C ALA A 21 -2.46 -2.03 10.23
N ASN A 22 -3.32 -1.49 11.09
CA ASN A 22 -2.92 -0.41 12.00
C ASN A 22 -1.91 -0.90 13.05
N GLN A 23 -2.14 -2.08 13.63
CA GLN A 23 -1.22 -2.64 14.62
C GLN A 23 0.13 -3.01 14.00
N TRP A 24 0.13 -3.61 12.81
CA TRP A 24 1.34 -3.86 12.03
C TRP A 24 2.11 -2.56 11.77
N TRP A 25 1.43 -1.51 11.33
CA TRP A 25 2.10 -0.24 10.98
C TRP A 25 2.77 0.41 12.18
N LYS A 26 2.14 0.40 13.36
CA LYS A 26 2.76 0.89 14.62
C LYS A 26 4.09 0.18 14.89
N ASN A 27 4.13 -1.14 14.76
CA ASN A 27 5.34 -1.94 14.97
C ASN A 27 6.39 -1.71 13.87
N ALA A 28 5.98 -1.63 12.61
CA ALA A 28 6.86 -1.34 11.48
C ALA A 28 7.52 0.04 11.63
N LYS A 29 6.74 1.06 12.02
CA LYS A 29 7.21 2.43 12.26
C LYS A 29 8.31 2.49 13.32
N LEU A 30 8.15 1.76 14.43
CA LEU A 30 9.18 1.68 15.48
C LEU A 30 10.48 1.04 14.97
N ARG A 31 10.36 -0.05 14.20
CA ARG A 31 11.53 -0.73 13.60
C ARG A 31 12.25 0.16 12.58
N MET A 32 11.50 0.84 11.73
CA MET A 32 12.05 1.66 10.63
C MET A 32 12.63 2.99 11.11
N GLY A 33 12.07 3.57 12.17
CA GLY A 33 12.56 4.81 12.77
C GLY A 33 13.71 4.61 13.77
N ALA A 34 14.17 3.36 13.97
CA ALA A 34 15.31 3.08 14.82
C ALA A 34 16.56 3.83 14.30
N GLY A 35 17.22 4.59 15.18
CA GLY A 35 18.37 5.41 14.80
C GLY A 35 18.03 6.84 14.33
N GLY A 36 16.77 7.29 14.46
CA GLY A 36 16.37 8.67 14.16
C GLY A 36 16.17 8.97 12.67
N ILE A 37 16.10 7.95 11.84
CA ILE A 37 15.85 8.08 10.40
C ILE A 37 14.39 8.49 10.18
N ALA A 38 14.17 9.59 9.45
CA ALA A 38 12.84 9.99 9.02
C ALA A 38 12.27 8.97 8.03
N ILE A 39 11.08 8.45 8.32
CA ILE A 39 10.40 7.51 7.43
C ILE A 39 9.80 8.31 6.27
N THR A 40 10.15 7.95 5.05
CA THR A 40 9.60 8.56 3.83
C THR A 40 8.37 7.81 3.33
N TRP A 41 7.59 8.45 2.44
CA TRP A 41 6.44 7.80 1.82
C TRP A 41 6.82 6.55 1.03
N GLU A 42 7.98 6.56 0.37
CA GLU A 42 8.53 5.43 -0.38
C GLU A 42 8.81 4.23 0.53
N MET A 43 9.38 4.48 1.71
CA MET A 43 9.63 3.44 2.71
C MET A 43 8.33 2.81 3.21
N PHE A 44 7.31 3.63 3.50
CA PHE A 44 5.97 3.14 3.86
C PHE A 44 5.38 2.26 2.76
N LYS A 45 5.32 2.75 1.51
CA LYS A 45 4.79 1.99 0.36
C LYS A 45 5.53 0.66 0.18
N GLY A 46 6.86 0.67 0.29
CA GLY A 46 7.67 -0.53 0.15
C GLY A 46 7.32 -1.60 1.19
N GLU A 47 7.30 -1.22 2.48
CA GLU A 47 6.95 -2.15 3.56
C GLU A 47 5.49 -2.62 3.49
N PHE A 48 4.57 -1.73 3.13
CA PHE A 48 3.16 -2.05 2.96
C PHE A 48 2.94 -3.09 1.85
N LEU A 49 3.50 -2.83 0.65
CA LEU A 49 3.38 -3.75 -0.48
C LEU A 49 4.07 -5.09 -0.18
N ARG A 50 5.21 -5.09 0.52
CA ARG A 50 5.89 -6.31 0.91
C ARG A 50 5.03 -7.19 1.83
N LYS A 51 4.25 -6.59 2.75
CA LYS A 51 3.39 -7.31 3.72
C LYS A 51 2.06 -7.74 3.11
N TYR A 52 1.39 -6.86 2.35
CA TYR A 52 0.00 -7.05 1.92
C TYR A 52 -0.16 -7.37 0.44
N PHE A 53 0.89 -7.14 -0.37
CA PHE A 53 0.88 -7.44 -1.79
C PHE A 53 2.13 -8.24 -2.22
N PRO A 54 2.35 -9.43 -1.61
CA PRO A 54 3.49 -10.27 -1.93
C PRO A 54 3.44 -10.79 -3.37
N ALA A 55 4.57 -11.35 -3.83
CA ALA A 55 4.76 -11.71 -5.24
C ALA A 55 3.74 -12.72 -5.76
N ASP A 56 3.31 -13.67 -4.95
CA ASP A 56 2.26 -14.65 -5.26
C ASP A 56 0.89 -13.99 -5.47
N ILE A 57 0.49 -13.09 -4.57
CA ILE A 57 -0.76 -12.33 -4.71
C ILE A 57 -0.69 -11.43 -5.95
N LYS A 58 0.45 -10.77 -6.18
CA LYS A 58 0.68 -9.97 -7.38
C LYS A 58 0.59 -10.81 -8.66
N ASN A 59 1.23 -11.97 -8.69
CA ASN A 59 1.20 -12.87 -9.84
C ASN A 59 -0.23 -13.37 -10.12
N LYS A 60 -0.98 -13.71 -9.06
CA LYS A 60 -2.40 -14.07 -9.19
C LYS A 60 -3.22 -12.94 -9.82
N LYS A 61 -3.02 -11.69 -9.37
CA LYS A 61 -3.68 -10.52 -9.97
C LYS A 61 -3.28 -10.28 -11.42
N VAL A 62 -2.03 -10.53 -11.80
CA VAL A 62 -1.58 -10.45 -13.20
C VAL A 62 -2.30 -11.49 -14.05
N VAL A 63 -2.41 -12.73 -13.58
CA VAL A 63 -3.15 -13.79 -14.30
C VAL A 63 -4.64 -13.42 -14.43
N GLU A 64 -5.29 -13.00 -13.34
CA GLU A 64 -6.69 -12.54 -13.37
C GLU A 64 -6.89 -11.41 -14.39
N PHE A 65 -5.95 -10.47 -14.47
CA PHE A 65 -6.00 -9.37 -15.44
C PHE A 65 -5.77 -9.84 -16.90
N MET A 66 -4.84 -10.77 -17.13
CA MET A 66 -4.58 -11.32 -18.47
C MET A 66 -5.77 -12.12 -19.02
N GLU A 67 -6.51 -12.77 -18.14
CA GLU A 67 -7.69 -13.56 -18.48
C GLU A 67 -8.98 -12.72 -18.52
N LEU A 68 -8.92 -11.44 -18.12
CA LEU A 68 -10.05 -10.54 -18.10
C LEU A 68 -10.58 -10.28 -19.52
N LYS A 69 -11.81 -10.73 -19.76
CA LYS A 69 -12.55 -10.49 -21.00
C LYS A 69 -13.83 -9.76 -20.65
N GLN A 70 -14.24 -8.81 -21.50
CA GLN A 70 -15.47 -8.05 -21.28
C GLN A 70 -16.68 -8.97 -21.10
N GLY A 71 -16.82 -9.98 -21.96
CA GLY A 71 -17.98 -10.87 -21.92
C GLY A 71 -19.29 -10.08 -22.01
N ASP A 72 -20.18 -10.28 -21.05
CA ASP A 72 -21.45 -9.57 -20.94
C ASP A 72 -21.38 -8.30 -20.05
N MET A 73 -20.20 -7.92 -19.56
CA MET A 73 -20.02 -6.72 -18.74
C MET A 73 -20.17 -5.45 -19.59
N SER A 74 -20.69 -4.39 -18.99
CA SER A 74 -20.61 -3.07 -19.62
C SER A 74 -19.16 -2.62 -19.73
N VAL A 75 -18.87 -1.73 -20.68
CA VAL A 75 -17.51 -1.18 -20.86
C VAL A 75 -17.02 -0.41 -19.63
N ALA A 76 -17.93 0.07 -18.76
CA ALA A 76 -17.55 0.74 -17.52
C ALA A 76 -17.14 -0.25 -16.40
N GLU A 77 -17.62 -1.50 -16.47
CA GLU A 77 -17.33 -2.56 -15.49
C GLU A 77 -16.14 -3.43 -15.89
N TYR A 78 -15.87 -3.55 -17.20
CA TYR A 78 -14.66 -4.17 -17.76
C TYR A 78 -13.42 -3.29 -17.59
#